data_AF-A0A256F5J7-F1
#
_entry.id   AF-A0A256F5J7-F1
#
_cell.length_a   1.000
_cell.length_b   1.000
_cell.length_c   1.000
_cell.angle_alpha   90.00
_cell.angle_beta   90.00
_cell.angle_gamma   90.00
#
_symmetry.space_group_name_H-M   'P 1'
#
loop_
_entity.id
_entity.type
_entity.pdbx_description
1 polymer ?
#
loop_
_entity_poly.entity_id
_entity_poly.type
_entity_poly.pdbx_seq_one_letter_code
_entity_poly.pdbx_strand_id
1 'polypeptide(L)'
;MLPVYEIDCSGIQSPNELWQRYLDTVPVLDPESFGYTLDSFWDGVQWGGPGSPGECELVFKNAEALSELKTLGGKPFLEAFRQLAADTVRVKIRLEQ
;
A
#
# COMPACT_ATOMS: atom_id res chain seq x y z
N MET A 1 -3.87 15.05 -15.75
CA MET A 1 -4.15 14.79 -14.33
C MET A 1 -3.82 13.32 -14.09
N LEU A 2 -3.06 13.00 -13.04
CA LEU A 2 -2.79 11.59 -12.70
C LEU A 2 -4.06 10.96 -12.12
N PRO A 3 -4.31 9.66 -12.36
CA PRO A 3 -5.40 8.95 -11.70
C PRO A 3 -5.17 8.91 -10.18
N VAL A 4 -6.26 8.99 -9.42
CA VAL A 4 -6.26 8.90 -7.96
C VAL A 4 -7.04 7.65 -7.59
N TYR A 5 -6.43 6.77 -6.79
CA TYR A 5 -7.08 5.57 -6.27
C TYR A 5 -7.21 5.68 -4.76
N GLU A 6 -8.42 5.46 -4.25
CA GLU A 6 -8.73 5.54 -2.83
C GLU A 6 -8.93 4.13 -2.25
N ILE A 7 -8.09 3.74 -1.31
CA ILE A 7 -8.11 2.44 -0.64
C ILE A 7 -8.65 2.66 0.78
N ASP A 8 -9.81 2.10 1.10
CA ASP A 8 -10.39 2.20 2.45
C ASP A 8 -9.78 1.16 3.38
N CYS A 9 -9.08 1.62 4.42
CA CYS A 9 -8.44 0.75 5.41
C CYS A 9 -9.39 0.26 6.51
N SER A 10 -10.65 0.68 6.52
CA SER A 10 -11.63 0.28 7.52
C SER A 10 -11.82 -1.23 7.55
N GLY A 11 -11.84 -1.79 8.77
CA GLY A 11 -12.09 -3.21 9.01
C GLY A 11 -10.98 -4.16 8.54
N ILE A 12 -9.80 -3.66 8.18
CA ILE A 12 -8.64 -4.50 7.88
C ILE A 12 -8.10 -5.11 9.17
N GLN A 13 -7.98 -6.43 9.19
CA GLN A 13 -7.53 -7.21 10.35
C GLN A 13 -6.15 -7.85 10.12
N SER A 14 -5.64 -7.82 8.88
CA SER A 14 -4.32 -8.34 8.53
C SER A 14 -3.64 -7.56 7.40
N PRO A 15 -2.29 -7.54 7.33
CA PRO A 15 -1.59 -6.96 6.18
C PRO A 15 -2.01 -7.57 4.83
N ASN A 16 -2.31 -8.87 4.79
CA ASN A 16 -2.78 -9.53 3.58
C ASN A 16 -4.11 -8.95 3.07
N GLU A 17 -5.04 -8.63 3.96
CA GLU A 17 -6.31 -7.99 3.58
C GLU A 17 -6.12 -6.60 2.99
N LEU A 18 -5.16 -5.82 3.52
CA LEU A 18 -4.80 -4.52 2.95
C LEU A 18 -4.31 -4.66 1.52
N TRP A 19 -3.41 -5.61 1.30
CA TRP A 19 -2.83 -5.85 -0.02
C TRP A 19 -3.84 -6.39 -1.00
N GLN A 20 -4.72 -7.30 -0.58
CA GLN A 20 -5.84 -7.73 -1.42
C GLN A 20 -6.70 -6.54 -1.83
N ARG A 21 -7.06 -5.67 -0.88
CA ARG A 21 -7.87 -4.47 -1.17
C ARG A 21 -7.18 -3.50 -2.12
N TYR A 22 -5.86 -3.35 -1.99
CA TYR A 22 -5.05 -2.59 -2.94
C TYR A 22 -5.15 -3.17 -4.36
N LEU A 23 -4.95 -4.48 -4.50
CA LEU A 23 -5.03 -5.18 -5.80
C LEU A 23 -6.44 -5.14 -6.41
N ASP A 24 -7.48 -5.16 -5.58
CA ASP A 24 -8.88 -5.07 -6.04
C ASP A 24 -9.25 -3.64 -6.50
N THR A 25 -8.58 -2.63 -5.97
CA THR A 25 -8.90 -1.21 -6.20
C THR A 25 -8.08 -0.61 -7.34
N VAL A 26 -6.83 -1.02 -7.47
CA VAL A 26 -5.83 -0.38 -8.33
C VAL A 26 -5.51 -1.29 -9.51
N PRO A 27 -5.53 -0.79 -10.75
CA PRO A 27 -5.11 -1.57 -11.91
C PRO A 27 -3.59 -1.71 -11.90
N VAL A 28 -3.10 -2.80 -11.29
CA VAL A 28 -1.67 -3.05 -11.13
C VAL A 28 -1.09 -3.97 -12.21
N LEU A 29 0.22 -3.89 -12.40
CA LEU A 29 1.00 -4.83 -13.18
C LEU A 29 1.18 -6.15 -12.42
N ASP A 30 0.98 -7.29 -13.10
CA ASP A 30 1.32 -8.63 -12.59
C ASP A 30 0.82 -8.92 -11.15
N PRO A 31 -0.50 -8.83 -10.89
CA PRO A 31 -1.06 -9.04 -9.55
C PRO A 31 -0.88 -10.48 -9.04
N GLU A 32 -0.75 -11.46 -9.94
CA GLU A 32 -0.57 -12.88 -9.60
C GLU A 32 0.79 -13.17 -8.95
N SER A 33 1.82 -12.37 -9.29
CA SER A 33 3.16 -12.46 -8.71
C SER A 33 3.38 -11.51 -7.52
N PHE A 34 2.35 -10.77 -7.10
CA PHE A 34 2.47 -9.83 -5.97
C PHE A 34 2.76 -10.58 -4.66
N GLY A 35 3.74 -10.10 -3.88
CA GLY A 35 4.22 -10.82 -2.70
C GLY A 35 3.48 -10.57 -1.39
N TYR A 36 2.44 -9.74 -1.36
CA TYR A 36 1.61 -9.45 -0.16
C TYR A 36 2.43 -9.03 1.07
N THR A 37 3.48 -8.24 0.87
CA THR A 37 4.27 -7.64 1.94
C THR A 37 4.49 -6.15 1.70
N LEU A 38 4.92 -5.44 2.75
CA LEU A 38 5.32 -4.04 2.65
C LEU A 38 6.47 -3.85 1.66
N ASP A 39 7.44 -4.79 1.63
CA ASP A 39 8.56 -4.78 0.69
C ASP A 39 8.10 -4.98 -0.76
N SER A 40 7.16 -5.91 -0.98
CA SER A 40 6.58 -6.13 -2.32
C SER A 40 5.79 -4.90 -2.79
N PHE A 41 5.03 -4.26 -1.89
CA PHE A 41 4.35 -3.01 -2.20
C PHE A 41 5.36 -1.92 -2.57
N TRP A 42 6.44 -1.75 -1.79
CA TRP A 42 7.49 -0.78 -2.08
C TRP A 42 8.14 -1.01 -3.44
N ASP A 43 8.46 -2.26 -3.78
CA ASP A 43 9.04 -2.62 -5.08
C ASP A 43 8.14 -2.21 -6.26
N GLY A 44 6.83 -2.47 -6.13
CA GLY A 44 5.82 -2.05 -7.12
C GLY A 44 5.75 -0.53 -7.31
N VAL A 45 5.69 0.24 -6.21
CA VAL A 45 5.50 1.71 -6.27
C VAL A 45 6.78 2.49 -6.57
N GLN A 46 7.96 1.94 -6.23
CA GLN A 46 9.24 2.60 -6.43
C GLN A 46 9.96 2.15 -7.70
N TRP A 47 10.07 0.84 -7.91
CA TRP A 47 10.88 0.25 -8.98
C TRP A 47 10.04 -0.22 -10.18
N GLY A 48 8.74 -0.41 -9.99
CA GLY A 48 7.83 -0.84 -11.05
C GLY A 48 7.76 -2.36 -11.19
N GLY A 49 7.99 -3.10 -10.11
CA GLY A 49 7.81 -4.56 -10.06
C GLY A 49 6.34 -5.00 -9.98
N PRO A 50 6.08 -6.28 -9.68
CA PRO A 50 4.74 -6.81 -9.47
C PRO A 50 3.94 -5.97 -8.46
N GLY A 51 2.68 -5.70 -8.77
CA GLY A 51 1.84 -4.78 -8.01
C GLY A 51 2.08 -3.30 -8.33
N SER A 52 2.87 -2.95 -9.34
CA SER A 52 3.07 -1.55 -9.72
C SER A 52 1.78 -0.93 -10.30
N PRO A 53 1.35 0.25 -9.81
CA PRO A 53 0.15 0.91 -10.29
C PRO A 53 0.40 1.86 -11.48
N GLY A 54 1.64 1.92 -11.98
CA GLY A 54 2.06 2.97 -12.92
C GLY A 54 2.08 4.36 -12.28
N GLU A 55 2.02 5.41 -13.10
CA GLU A 55 1.97 6.80 -12.61
C GLU A 55 0.58 7.14 -12.06
N CYS A 56 0.46 7.28 -10.75
CA CYS A 56 -0.79 7.60 -10.06
C CYS A 56 -0.57 8.26 -8.69
N GLU A 57 -1.67 8.61 -8.04
CA GLU A 57 -1.72 8.91 -6.62
C GLU A 57 -2.55 7.83 -5.88
N LEU A 58 -1.98 7.30 -4.80
CA LEU A 58 -2.63 6.35 -3.91
C LEU A 58 -3.02 7.07 -2.62
N VAL A 59 -4.28 6.95 -2.23
CA VAL A 59 -4.82 7.53 -1.01
C VAL A 59 -5.39 6.43 -0.14
N PHE A 60 -4.73 6.12 0.97
CA PHE A 60 -5.23 5.17 1.96
C PHE A 60 -6.08 5.93 2.97
N LYS A 61 -7.41 5.74 2.90
CA LYS A 61 -8.40 6.35 3.81
C LYS A 61 -8.49 5.55 5.10
N ASN A 62 -8.84 6.20 6.21
CA ASN A 62 -9.00 5.55 7.51
C ASN A 62 -7.74 4.77 7.94
N ALA A 63 -6.55 5.29 7.61
CA ALA A 63 -5.28 4.58 7.78
C ALA A 63 -4.96 4.27 9.26
N GLU A 64 -5.58 4.98 10.21
CA GLU A 64 -5.51 4.70 11.64
C GLU A 64 -6.01 3.28 11.99
N ALA A 65 -6.89 2.68 11.18
CA ALA A 65 -7.33 1.29 11.36
C ALA A 65 -6.17 0.28 11.28
N LEU A 66 -5.04 0.66 10.67
CA LEU A 66 -3.86 -0.18 10.54
C LEU A 66 -2.93 -0.14 11.77
N SER A 67 -3.24 0.68 12.78
CA SER A 67 -2.39 0.90 13.96
C SER A 67 -2.19 -0.35 14.81
N GLU A 68 -3.20 -1.23 14.86
CA GLU A 68 -3.16 -2.51 15.58
C GLU A 68 -2.37 -3.61 14.84
N LEU A 69 -2.04 -3.39 13.56
CA LEU A 69 -1.33 -4.36 12.74
C LEU A 69 0.18 -4.34 13.02
N LYS A 70 0.82 -5.48 12.77
CA LYS A 70 2.28 -5.64 12.85
C LYS A 70 2.86 -6.11 11.53
N THR A 71 4.09 -5.70 11.25
CA THR A 71 4.89 -6.30 10.17
C THR A 71 5.31 -7.72 10.54
N LEU A 72 5.81 -8.49 9.57
CA LEU A 72 6.37 -9.83 9.82
C LEU A 72 7.50 -9.82 10.87
N GLY A 73 8.25 -8.71 10.96
CA GLY A 73 9.29 -8.51 11.98
C GLY A 73 8.77 -8.01 13.33
N GLY A 74 7.45 -7.93 13.53
CA GLY A 74 6.82 -7.52 14.79
C GLY A 74 6.78 -6.02 15.07
N LYS A 75 7.21 -5.18 14.11
CA LYS A 75 7.15 -3.71 14.23
C LYS A 75 5.73 -3.18 13.99
N PRO A 76 5.36 -2.03 14.54
CA PRO A 76 4.08 -1.39 14.23
C PRO A 76 3.93 -1.15 12.73
N PHE A 77 2.86 -1.67 12.14
CA PHE A 77 2.68 -1.64 10.69
C PHE A 77 2.46 -0.20 10.18
N LEU A 78 1.59 0.57 10.84
CA LEU A 78 1.28 1.93 10.43
C LEU A 78 2.50 2.85 10.42
N GLU A 79 3.41 2.72 11.37
CA GLU A 79 4.67 3.50 11.38
C GLU A 79 5.58 3.12 10.22
N ALA A 80 5.75 1.82 9.98
CA ALA A 80 6.53 1.33 8.84
C ALA A 80 5.93 1.80 7.51
N PHE A 81 4.60 1.83 7.41
CA PHE A 81 3.90 2.27 6.22
C PHE A 81 4.00 3.78 5.98
N ARG A 82 3.93 4.59 7.05
CA ARG A 82 4.20 6.04 7.00
C ARG A 82 5.62 6.33 6.49
N GLN A 83 6.61 5.57 6.99
CA GLN A 83 7.99 5.71 6.53
C GLN A 83 8.14 5.37 5.04
N LEU A 84 7.58 4.23 4.61
CA LEU A 84 7.59 3.83 3.20
C LEU A 84 6.94 4.89 2.30
N ALA A 85 5.79 5.43 2.70
CA ALA A 85 5.09 6.45 1.93
C ALA A 85 5.93 7.73 1.77
N ALA A 86 6.70 8.10 2.79
CA ALA A 86 7.62 9.24 2.75
C ALA A 86 8.87 8.97 1.89
N ASP A 87 9.36 7.73 1.89
CA ASP A 87 10.55 7.32 1.12
C ASP A 87 10.23 7.02 -0.36
N THR A 88 8.95 6.87 -0.72
CA THR A 88 8.52 6.61 -2.09
C THR A 88 8.49 7.91 -2.89
N VAL A 89 9.26 7.94 -3.99
CA VAL A 89 9.40 9.15 -4.83
C VAL A 89 8.58 9.06 -6.11
N ARG A 90 8.41 7.85 -6.66
CA ARG A 90 7.85 7.64 -8.00
C ARG A 90 6.32 7.70 -8.04
N VAL A 91 5.66 7.15 -7.02
CA VAL A 91 4.20 7.16 -6.86
C VAL A 91 3.88 8.00 -5.63
N LYS A 92 2.91 8.91 -5.76
CA LYS A 92 2.51 9.74 -4.62
C LYS A 92 1.58 8.93 -3.72
N ILE A 93 1.97 8.77 -2.46
CA ILE A 93 1.20 8.02 -1.46
C ILE A 93 0.76 8.96 -0.35
N ARG A 94 -0.53 8.95 -0.02
CA ARG A 94 -1.09 9.66 1.13
C ARG A 94 -1.79 8.69 2.07
N LEU A 95 -1.57 8.88 3.36
CA LEU A 95 -2.26 8.18 4.44
C LEU A 95 -3.17 9.21 5.11
N GLU A 96 -4.49 9.05 4.96
CA GLU A 96 -5.50 9.93 5.56
C GLU A 96 -6.10 9.26 6.79
N GLN A 97 -6.37 10.06 7.82
CA GLN A 97 -6.99 9.60 9.06
C GLN A 97 -8.50 9.44 8.90
#